data_AF-A0A2K8XH79-F1
#
_entry.id   AF-A0A2K8XH79-F1
#
_cell.length_a   1.000
_cell.length_b   1.000
_cell.length_c   1.000
_cell.angle_alpha   90.00
_cell.angle_beta   90.00
_cell.angle_gamma   90.00
#
_symmetry.space_group_name_H-M   'P 1'
#
loop_
_entity.id
_entity.type
_entity.pdbx_description
1 polymer ?
#
loop_
_entity_poly.entity_id
_entity_poly.type
_entity_poly.pdbx_seq_one_letter_code
_entity_poly.pdbx_strand_id
1 'polypeptide(L)'
;MKYFLHFLLLLICFQLSAQTIEIDVTSQIEELTIPSDINKYNFKMTHVEKTSIYKIKVKKEDLKIEVLKTPTDFASINGLAEINNLEISIGDFNLDKGQQLTIEIQETKKDGKEGTHLKRIYTTQQRGEWRTTFGFNFIFLTNQETYYSKTNTDEDIAGSYIITEGNNKEKFQYHPTLMFTWLSKNHLFGNANWKHGFSGGIGYDFKTSLSIFSGYSIIYNENITITTGVAFHNHKRLSSNYSNGDSINENLTFDQLHTDYIRANPFVSFSFRLDKNPFK
;
A
#
# COMPACT_ATOMS: atom_id res chain seq x y z
N MET A 1 19.71 -9.80 -28.06
CA MET A 1 18.37 -10.19 -27.54
C MET A 1 18.22 -11.66 -27.11
N LYS A 2 19.26 -12.52 -27.18
CA LYS A 2 19.18 -13.94 -26.76
C LYS A 2 19.60 -14.22 -25.31
N TYR A 3 20.36 -13.32 -24.68
CA TYR A 3 20.84 -13.48 -23.29
C TYR A 3 19.83 -13.02 -22.23
N PHE A 4 18.81 -12.23 -22.61
CA PHE A 4 17.78 -11.73 -21.69
C PHE A 4 16.83 -12.84 -21.24
N LEU A 5 16.62 -13.85 -22.09
CA LEU A 5 15.70 -14.96 -21.80
C LEU A 5 16.31 -15.99 -20.83
N HIS A 6 17.64 -16.12 -20.78
CA HIS A 6 18.32 -17.03 -19.83
C HIS A 6 18.43 -16.42 -18.42
N PHE A 7 18.49 -15.09 -18.30
CA PHE A 7 18.45 -14.43 -16.99
C PHE A 7 17.03 -14.45 -16.39
N LEU A 8 15.98 -14.44 -17.24
CA LEU A 8 14.59 -14.55 -16.81
C LEU A 8 14.22 -15.96 -16.33
N LEU A 9 14.88 -17.01 -16.84
CA LEU A 9 14.64 -18.40 -16.42
C LEU A 9 15.38 -18.80 -15.13
N LEU A 10 16.48 -18.13 -14.77
CA LEU A 10 17.20 -18.42 -13.52
C LEU A 10 16.49 -17.89 -12.26
N LEU A 11 15.46 -17.05 -12.43
CA LEU A 11 14.72 -16.41 -11.33
C LEU A 11 13.55 -17.25 -10.78
N ILE A 12 13.23 -18.43 -11.36
CA ILE A 12 11.94 -19.13 -11.14
C ILE A 12 12.06 -20.37 -10.24
N CYS A 13 13.24 -20.75 -9.75
CA CYS A 13 13.41 -21.93 -8.89
C CYS A 13 13.79 -21.62 -7.43
N PHE A 14 13.25 -20.55 -6.84
CA PHE A 14 13.15 -20.51 -5.38
C PHE A 14 12.01 -21.44 -4.98
N GLN A 15 12.35 -22.71 -4.68
CA GLN A 15 11.42 -23.58 -3.99
C GLN A 15 11.13 -22.95 -2.63
N LEU A 16 9.92 -22.40 -2.48
CA LEU A 16 9.39 -21.94 -1.21
C LEU A 16 9.26 -23.17 -0.31
N SER A 17 10.32 -23.49 0.44
CA SER A 17 10.26 -24.47 1.52
C SER A 17 9.26 -23.95 2.54
N ALA A 18 8.26 -24.76 2.89
CA ALA A 18 7.35 -24.43 3.98
C ALA A 18 8.16 -24.22 5.27
N GLN A 19 7.84 -23.17 6.02
CA GLN A 19 8.46 -22.96 7.32
C GLN A 19 7.73 -23.79 8.37
N THR A 20 8.46 -24.61 9.12
CA THR A 20 7.89 -25.36 10.24
C THR A 20 7.82 -24.47 11.48
N ILE A 21 6.63 -24.40 12.09
CA ILE A 21 6.36 -23.74 13.36
C ILE A 21 6.04 -24.82 14.39
N GLU A 22 6.87 -24.89 15.43
CA GLU A 22 6.69 -25.82 16.55
C GLU A 22 5.83 -25.17 17.64
N ILE A 23 4.78 -25.88 18.03
CA ILE A 23 3.87 -25.54 19.11
C ILE A 23 4.23 -26.40 20.30
N ASP A 24 4.98 -25.83 21.24
CA ASP A 24 5.20 -26.45 22.53
C ASP A 24 3.91 -26.36 23.36
N VAL A 25 3.33 -27.52 23.65
CA VAL A 25 2.09 -27.65 24.44
C VAL A 25 2.30 -27.30 25.92
N THR A 26 3.55 -27.33 26.40
CA THR A 26 3.91 -26.98 27.78
C THR A 26 4.18 -25.49 27.97
N SER A 27 4.45 -24.77 26.87
CA SER A 27 4.72 -23.34 26.90
C SER A 27 3.50 -22.54 27.38
N GLN A 28 3.74 -21.34 27.92
CA GLN A 28 2.68 -20.39 28.29
C GLN A 28 2.54 -19.24 27.27
N ILE A 29 3.30 -19.27 26.17
CA ILE A 29 3.27 -18.19 25.16
C ILE A 29 1.94 -18.25 24.39
N GLU A 30 1.05 -17.30 24.62
CA GLU A 30 -0.25 -17.26 23.93
C GLU A 30 -0.16 -16.68 22.52
N GLU A 31 0.74 -15.71 22.30
CA GLU A 31 0.85 -14.99 21.02
C GLU A 31 2.27 -15.05 20.46
N LEU A 32 2.38 -15.32 19.16
CA LEU A 32 3.64 -15.35 18.45
C LEU A 32 3.54 -14.62 17.10
N THR A 33 4.45 -13.68 16.87
CA THR A 33 4.60 -13.05 15.57
C THR A 33 5.56 -13.87 14.70
N ILE A 34 5.08 -14.41 13.59
CA ILE A 34 5.88 -15.20 12.65
C ILE A 34 6.34 -14.35 11.46
N PRO A 35 7.47 -14.68 10.82
CA PRO A 35 7.91 -14.02 9.58
C PRO A 35 6.78 -14.02 8.53
N SER A 36 6.82 -13.13 7.55
CA SER A 36 5.85 -13.11 6.45
C SER A 36 6.47 -13.26 5.07
N ASP A 37 7.73 -13.71 5.06
CA ASP A 37 8.53 -13.89 3.84
C ASP A 37 8.17 -15.18 3.10
N ILE A 38 7.44 -16.08 3.77
CA ILE A 38 6.98 -17.36 3.25
C ILE A 38 5.46 -17.38 3.32
N ASN A 39 4.78 -17.92 2.30
CA ASN A 39 3.32 -17.97 2.30
C ASN A 39 2.78 -19.27 2.92
N LYS A 40 3.63 -20.30 3.07
CA LYS A 40 3.24 -21.64 3.53
C LYS A 40 3.94 -22.01 4.84
N TYR A 41 3.15 -22.34 5.85
CA TYR A 41 3.61 -22.73 7.18
C TYR A 41 3.13 -24.14 7.52
N ASN A 42 4.02 -24.98 8.04
CA ASN A 42 3.69 -26.30 8.58
C ASN A 42 3.68 -26.21 10.11
N PHE A 43 2.55 -26.46 10.75
CA PHE A 43 2.46 -26.41 12.20
C PHE A 43 2.57 -27.80 12.81
N LYS A 44 3.43 -27.95 13.81
CA LYS A 44 3.64 -29.21 14.52
C LYS A 44 3.53 -29.00 16.02
N MET A 45 2.85 -29.90 16.74
CA MET A 45 2.92 -29.95 18.19
C MET A 45 4.15 -30.73 18.63
N THR A 46 4.82 -30.24 19.65
CA THR A 46 5.94 -30.93 20.33
C THR A 46 5.59 -31.14 21.81
N HIS A 47 6.33 -32.02 22.49
CA HIS A 47 6.15 -32.33 23.92
C HIS A 47 4.76 -32.86 24.30
N VAL A 48 4.14 -33.64 23.41
CA VAL A 48 2.80 -34.20 23.58
C VAL A 48 2.80 -35.42 24.52
N GLU A 49 1.84 -35.51 25.45
CA GLU A 49 1.67 -36.68 26.32
C GLU A 49 1.04 -37.85 25.55
N LYS A 50 1.73 -39.00 25.54
CA LYS A 50 1.28 -40.25 24.87
C LYS A 50 -0.08 -40.75 25.34
N THR A 51 -0.46 -40.41 26.57
CA THR A 51 -1.66 -40.91 27.23
C THR A 51 -2.85 -39.98 27.09
N SER A 52 -2.70 -38.85 26.41
CA SER A 52 -3.73 -37.84 26.29
C SER A 52 -4.36 -37.85 24.90
N ILE A 53 -5.63 -37.46 24.84
CA ILE A 53 -6.39 -37.22 23.62
C ILE A 53 -6.41 -35.71 23.39
N TYR A 54 -6.07 -35.27 22.18
CA TYR A 54 -6.04 -33.86 21.84
C TYR A 54 -7.13 -33.53 20.82
N LYS A 55 -7.88 -32.48 21.11
CA LYS A 55 -8.84 -31.87 20.21
C LYS A 55 -8.28 -30.53 19.76
N ILE A 56 -7.97 -30.42 18.46
CA ILE A 56 -7.36 -29.24 17.88
C ILE A 56 -8.42 -28.51 17.05
N LYS A 57 -8.54 -27.21 17.25
CA LYS A 57 -9.43 -26.34 16.50
C LYS A 57 -8.63 -25.17 15.96
N VAL A 58 -8.65 -25.00 14.65
CA VAL A 58 -7.90 -23.96 13.96
C VAL A 58 -8.87 -22.95 13.38
N LYS A 59 -8.63 -21.66 13.62
CA LYS A 59 -9.42 -20.55 13.10
C LYS A 59 -8.48 -19.54 12.44
N LYS A 60 -8.70 -19.25 11.16
CA LYS A 60 -8.07 -18.12 10.47
C LYS A 60 -9.04 -16.95 10.57
N GLU A 61 -8.65 -15.79 11.09
CA GLU A 61 -9.66 -14.76 11.44
C GLU A 61 -10.49 -14.26 10.25
N ASP A 62 -9.93 -14.26 9.04
CA ASP A 62 -10.64 -13.91 7.80
C ASP A 62 -11.45 -15.08 7.20
N LEU A 63 -11.26 -16.31 7.68
CA LEU A 63 -11.91 -17.52 7.17
C LEU A 63 -12.19 -18.50 8.33
N LYS A 64 -13.45 -18.67 8.73
CA LYS A 64 -13.86 -19.75 9.63
C LYS A 64 -13.60 -21.10 8.94
N ILE A 65 -12.44 -21.68 9.17
CA ILE A 65 -12.15 -23.07 8.81
C ILE A 65 -12.86 -23.92 9.87
N GLU A 66 -13.84 -24.74 9.44
CA GLU A 66 -14.50 -25.67 10.34
C GLU A 66 -13.53 -26.78 10.77
N VAL A 67 -13.69 -27.15 12.05
CA VAL A 67 -12.96 -28.16 12.82
C VAL A 67 -12.31 -29.23 11.94
N LEU A 68 -10.98 -29.23 11.87
CA LEU A 68 -10.24 -30.42 11.45
C LEU A 68 -10.49 -31.50 12.51
N LYS A 69 -11.34 -32.48 12.19
CA LYS A 69 -11.38 -33.72 12.96
C LYS A 69 -9.99 -34.34 12.87
N THR A 70 -9.50 -34.87 13.99
CA THR A 70 -8.26 -35.64 14.07
C THR A 70 -8.16 -36.55 12.84
N PRO A 71 -7.05 -36.50 12.07
CA PRO A 71 -6.81 -37.43 10.97
C PRO A 71 -7.15 -38.85 11.41
N THR A 72 -7.79 -39.64 10.55
CA THR A 72 -8.20 -41.03 10.85
C THR A 72 -7.04 -41.90 11.35
N ASP A 73 -5.80 -41.49 11.07
CA ASP A 73 -4.55 -42.09 11.55
C ASP A 73 -4.30 -41.92 13.07
N PHE A 74 -5.11 -41.12 13.77
CA PHE A 74 -5.05 -40.98 15.24
C PHE A 74 -5.64 -42.18 15.99
N ALA A 75 -6.56 -42.93 15.38
CA ALA A 75 -7.21 -44.08 16.03
C ALA A 75 -6.34 -45.35 15.98
N SER A 76 -5.24 -45.34 15.22
CA SER A 76 -4.41 -46.53 14.93
C SER A 76 -3.07 -46.58 15.66
N ILE A 77 -2.71 -45.60 16.50
CA ILE A 77 -1.50 -45.68 17.35
C ILE A 77 -1.79 -46.47 18.64
N ASN A 78 -2.27 -47.71 18.47
CA ASN A 78 -2.35 -48.71 19.55
C ASN A 78 -1.12 -49.64 19.57
N GLY A 79 -0.11 -49.36 18.73
CA GLY A 79 1.17 -50.07 18.73
C GLY A 79 2.19 -49.37 19.61
N LEU A 80 2.55 -50.00 20.72
CA LEU A 80 3.66 -49.61 21.61
C LEU A 80 4.98 -49.51 20.82
N ALA A 81 5.35 -48.31 20.43
CA ALA A 81 6.73 -47.93 20.19
C ALA A 81 7.07 -46.78 21.15
N GLU A 82 8.14 -46.94 21.92
CA GLU A 82 8.73 -45.87 22.72
C GLU A 82 9.27 -44.76 21.80
N ILE A 83 8.38 -43.90 21.31
CA ILE A 83 8.75 -42.70 20.56
C ILE A 83 9.03 -41.62 21.59
N ASN A 84 10.30 -41.35 21.87
CA ASN A 84 10.72 -40.40 22.93
C ASN A 84 10.50 -38.92 22.57
N ASN A 85 9.91 -38.61 21.42
CA ASN A 85 9.44 -37.27 21.03
C ASN A 85 8.34 -37.43 19.97
N LEU A 86 7.06 -37.36 20.36
CA LEU A 86 5.95 -37.36 19.39
C LEU A 86 5.77 -35.95 18.84
N GLU A 87 6.21 -35.75 17.59
CA GLU A 87 5.80 -34.61 16.79
C GLU A 87 4.46 -34.92 16.12
N ILE A 88 3.47 -34.06 16.33
CA ILE A 88 2.15 -34.20 15.69
C ILE A 88 1.97 -33.07 14.69
N SER A 89 1.88 -33.40 13.40
CA SER A 89 1.55 -32.41 12.37
C SER A 89 0.09 -31.97 12.51
N ILE A 90 -0.13 -30.68 12.71
CA ILE A 90 -1.46 -30.06 12.74
C ILE A 90 -1.96 -29.83 11.31
N GLY A 91 -1.07 -29.38 10.43
CA GLY A 91 -1.39 -29.12 9.03
C GLY A 91 -0.53 -28.02 8.41
N ASP A 92 -0.71 -27.87 7.10
CA ASP A 92 -0.13 -26.81 6.31
C ASP A 92 -1.14 -25.66 6.13
N PHE A 93 -0.73 -24.44 6.45
CA PHE A 93 -1.57 -23.26 6.31
C PHE A 93 -0.89 -22.22 5.45
N ASN A 94 -1.64 -21.67 4.50
CA ASN A 94 -1.21 -20.51 3.74
C ASN A 94 -1.63 -19.23 4.48
N LEU A 95 -0.65 -18.45 4.92
CA LEU A 95 -0.87 -17.19 5.64
C LEU A 95 -0.26 -16.04 4.86
N ASP A 96 -1.11 -15.09 4.46
CA ASP A 96 -0.68 -13.83 3.87
C ASP A 96 -0.17 -12.88 4.97
N LYS A 97 0.46 -11.78 4.56
CA LYS A 97 1.07 -10.79 5.47
C LYS A 97 0.00 -10.07 6.30
N GLY A 98 0.18 -10.01 7.62
CA GLY A 98 -0.76 -9.40 8.55
C GLY A 98 -1.97 -10.27 8.93
N GLN A 99 -2.02 -11.54 8.48
CA GLN A 99 -3.09 -12.47 8.86
C GLN A 99 -2.81 -13.13 10.21
N GLN A 100 -3.91 -13.53 10.86
CA GLN A 100 -3.89 -14.21 12.14
C GLN A 100 -4.44 -15.64 12.02
N LEU A 101 -3.73 -16.59 12.63
CA LEU A 101 -4.11 -17.98 12.80
C LEU A 101 -4.21 -18.29 14.29
N THR A 102 -5.41 -18.62 14.75
CA THR A 102 -5.67 -19.05 16.13
C THR A 102 -5.77 -20.57 16.18
N ILE A 103 -4.97 -21.23 17.00
CA ILE A 103 -4.98 -22.67 17.23
C ILE A 103 -5.37 -22.90 18.70
N GLU A 104 -6.55 -23.49 18.90
CA GLU A 104 -7.06 -23.93 20.19
C GLU A 104 -6.79 -25.44 20.33
N ILE A 105 -6.12 -25.84 21.40
CA ILE A 105 -5.78 -27.24 21.70
C ILE A 105 -6.39 -27.59 23.05
N GLN A 106 -7.31 -28.55 23.06
CA GLN A 106 -7.92 -29.07 24.28
C GLN A 106 -7.42 -30.50 24.51
N GLU A 107 -6.77 -30.72 25.64
CA GLU A 107 -6.30 -32.03 26.08
C GLU A 107 -7.36 -32.73 26.93
N THR A 108 -7.50 -34.05 26.79
CA THR A 108 -8.33 -34.90 27.64
C THR A 108 -7.51 -36.13 28.02
N LYS A 109 -7.31 -36.34 29.32
CA LYS A 109 -6.52 -37.48 29.82
C LYS A 109 -7.27 -38.80 29.64
N LYS A 110 -6.55 -39.92 29.64
CA LYS A 110 -7.14 -41.28 29.57
C LYS A 110 -8.18 -41.57 30.66
N ASP A 111 -8.10 -40.92 31.81
CA ASP A 111 -9.10 -41.03 32.89
C ASP A 111 -10.37 -40.19 32.65
N GLY A 112 -10.49 -39.56 31.48
CA GLY A 112 -11.61 -38.71 31.10
C GLY A 112 -11.59 -37.31 31.72
N LYS A 113 -10.58 -36.99 32.54
CA LYS A 113 -10.45 -35.64 33.09
C LYS A 113 -9.98 -34.67 32.02
N GLU A 114 -10.56 -33.47 32.05
CA GLU A 114 -10.09 -32.36 31.22
C GLU A 114 -8.63 -32.04 31.58
N GLY A 115 -7.78 -32.02 30.57
CA GLY A 115 -6.40 -31.62 30.65
C GLY A 115 -6.23 -30.13 30.39
N THR A 116 -5.07 -29.76 29.85
CA THR A 116 -4.75 -28.37 29.53
C THR A 116 -5.59 -27.87 28.36
N HIS A 117 -6.10 -26.64 28.45
CA HIS A 117 -6.67 -25.89 27.33
C HIS A 117 -5.70 -24.79 26.91
N LEU A 118 -5.18 -24.91 25.70
CA LEU A 118 -4.22 -23.99 25.11
C LEU A 118 -4.90 -23.16 24.03
N LYS A 119 -4.67 -21.86 24.03
CA LYS A 119 -4.98 -21.00 22.89
C LYS A 119 -3.69 -20.34 22.42
N ARG A 120 -3.41 -20.48 21.13
CA ARG A 120 -2.24 -19.90 20.46
C ARG A 120 -2.68 -19.01 19.32
N ILE A 121 -2.11 -17.82 19.24
CA ILE A 121 -2.38 -16.84 18.21
C ILE A 121 -1.08 -16.59 17.46
N TYR A 122 -1.07 -16.91 16.17
CA TYR A 122 0.05 -16.66 15.28
C TYR A 122 -0.31 -15.53 14.33
N THR A 123 0.46 -14.45 14.35
CA THR A 123 0.24 -13.30 13.47
C THR A 123 1.44 -13.15 12.54
N THR A 124 1.19 -13.18 11.22
CA THR A 124 2.27 -12.91 10.27
C THR A 124 2.62 -11.42 10.29
N GLN A 125 3.91 -11.10 10.18
CA GLN A 125 4.34 -9.71 10.14
C GLN A 125 3.71 -8.93 8.98
N GLN A 126 3.23 -7.72 9.25
CA GLN A 126 2.76 -6.80 8.21
C GLN A 126 3.94 -6.33 7.33
N ARG A 127 3.70 -6.22 6.02
CA ARG A 127 4.70 -5.67 5.07
C ARG A 127 4.96 -4.19 5.30
N GLY A 128 3.94 -3.49 5.76
CA GLY A 128 3.84 -2.05 5.79
C GLY A 128 2.39 -1.62 5.88
N GLU A 129 2.17 -0.31 5.94
CA GLU A 129 0.85 0.28 6.01
C GLU A 129 0.73 1.47 5.06
N TRP A 130 -0.48 1.71 4.55
CA TRP A 130 -0.80 2.96 3.87
C TRP A 130 -1.23 3.99 4.90
N ARG A 131 -0.57 5.15 4.89
CA ARG A 131 -0.97 6.31 5.68
C ARG A 131 -1.66 7.34 4.81
N THR A 132 -2.84 7.76 5.24
CA THR A 132 -3.58 8.84 4.60
C THR A 132 -3.28 10.17 5.30
N THR A 133 -2.94 11.19 4.52
CA THR A 133 -2.69 12.55 5.00
C THR A 133 -3.46 13.54 4.16
N PHE A 134 -3.84 14.66 4.76
CA PHE A 134 -4.51 15.76 4.09
C PHE A 134 -3.68 17.02 4.21
N GLY A 135 -3.58 17.79 3.13
CA GLY A 135 -2.74 18.98 3.10
C GLY A 135 -2.82 19.75 1.80
N PHE A 136 -1.74 20.48 1.50
CA PHE A 136 -1.65 21.31 0.32
C PHE A 136 -0.41 20.95 -0.49
N ASN A 137 -0.59 20.84 -1.80
CA ASN A 137 0.50 20.65 -2.76
C ASN A 137 0.76 21.96 -3.48
N PHE A 138 2.02 22.39 -3.48
CA PHE A 138 2.53 23.55 -4.20
C PHE A 138 3.23 23.06 -5.47
N ILE A 139 2.57 23.24 -6.60
CA ILE A 139 3.05 22.83 -7.92
C ILE A 139 3.85 24.00 -8.50
N PHE A 140 5.11 23.77 -8.84
CA PHE A 140 5.96 24.77 -9.50
C PHE A 140 5.74 24.71 -11.00
N LEU A 141 5.20 25.78 -11.56
CA LEU A 141 4.80 25.82 -12.95
C LEU A 141 6.01 26.21 -13.80
N THR A 142 6.43 25.30 -14.67
CA THR A 142 7.50 25.55 -15.63
C THR A 142 6.91 25.96 -16.98
N ASN A 143 7.65 26.69 -17.81
CA ASN A 143 7.30 27.14 -19.17
C ASN A 143 5.80 27.43 -19.36
N GLN A 144 5.26 28.33 -18.56
CA GLN A 144 3.89 28.79 -18.75
C GLN A 144 3.84 29.75 -19.93
N GLU A 145 2.94 29.47 -20.85
CA GLU A 145 2.62 30.35 -21.96
C GLU A 145 1.18 30.78 -21.75
N THR A 146 0.99 32.05 -21.45
CA THR A 146 -0.33 32.67 -21.38
C THR A 146 -0.51 33.48 -22.64
N TYR A 147 -1.62 33.32 -23.36
CA TYR A 147 -1.93 34.13 -24.52
C TYR A 147 -3.24 34.87 -24.32
N TYR A 148 -3.38 36.02 -24.97
CA TYR A 148 -4.63 36.78 -24.98
C TYR A 148 -4.81 37.49 -26.33
N SER A 149 -6.07 37.78 -26.65
CA SER A 149 -6.44 38.58 -27.82
C SER A 149 -6.34 40.06 -27.48
N LYS A 150 -5.54 40.83 -28.24
CA LYS A 150 -5.39 42.28 -28.10
C LYS A 150 -5.84 42.96 -29.40
N THR A 151 -6.57 44.08 -29.32
CA THR A 151 -6.95 44.84 -30.52
C THR A 151 -5.71 45.25 -31.32
N ASN A 152 -5.75 45.03 -32.63
CA ASN A 152 -4.70 45.46 -33.54
C ASN A 152 -4.76 46.98 -33.71
N THR A 153 -3.63 47.65 -33.52
CA THR A 153 -3.51 49.12 -33.63
C THR A 153 -2.98 49.56 -34.99
N ASP A 154 -2.74 48.62 -35.90
CA ASP A 154 -2.30 48.91 -37.26
C ASP A 154 -3.46 49.50 -38.09
N GLU A 155 -3.25 50.68 -38.68
CA GLU A 155 -4.29 51.43 -39.40
C GLU A 155 -4.77 50.69 -40.66
N ASP A 156 -3.94 49.81 -41.22
CA ASP A 156 -4.24 49.03 -42.42
C ASP A 156 -5.16 47.82 -42.15
N ILE A 157 -5.35 47.41 -40.88
CA ILE A 157 -6.19 46.27 -40.48
C ILE A 157 -7.12 46.67 -39.33
N ALA A 158 -7.85 47.76 -39.52
CA ALA A 158 -8.82 48.25 -38.55
C ALA A 158 -9.90 47.19 -38.25
N GLY A 159 -10.05 46.83 -36.96
CA GLY A 159 -11.06 45.88 -36.49
C GLY A 159 -10.59 44.44 -36.29
N SER A 160 -9.31 44.12 -36.51
CA SER A 160 -8.75 42.82 -36.14
C SER A 160 -8.15 42.80 -34.74
N TYR A 161 -7.87 41.59 -34.24
CA TYR A 161 -7.17 41.34 -32.98
C TYR A 161 -5.91 40.53 -33.26
N ILE A 162 -4.86 40.76 -32.48
CA ILE A 162 -3.61 40.03 -32.54
C ILE A 162 -3.43 39.17 -31.28
N ILE A 163 -3.08 37.91 -31.48
CA ILE A 163 -2.76 36.99 -30.39
C ILE A 163 -1.41 37.39 -29.81
N THR A 164 -1.40 37.75 -28.53
CA THR A 164 -0.22 38.28 -27.83
C THR A 164 0.12 37.41 -26.63
N GLU A 165 1.42 37.14 -26.43
CA GLU A 165 1.91 36.49 -25.20
C GLU A 165 1.74 37.43 -23.98
N GLY A 166 1.14 36.90 -22.93
CA GLY A 166 1.00 37.54 -21.63
C GLY A 166 2.32 37.57 -20.85
N ASN A 167 2.59 38.69 -20.20
CA ASN A 167 3.76 38.87 -19.34
C ASN A 167 3.59 38.27 -17.93
N ASN A 168 2.36 37.92 -17.54
CA ASN A 168 2.09 37.39 -16.20
C ASN A 168 2.17 35.86 -16.22
N LYS A 169 3.28 35.31 -15.70
CA LYS A 169 3.51 33.87 -15.58
C LYS A 169 3.38 33.48 -14.10
N GLU A 170 2.29 32.79 -13.75
CA GLU A 170 2.12 32.25 -12.41
C GLU A 170 3.28 31.28 -12.12
N LYS A 171 3.96 31.45 -10.99
CA LYS A 171 5.13 30.61 -10.65
C LYS A 171 4.74 29.33 -9.93
N PHE A 172 3.60 29.34 -9.25
CA PHE A 172 3.11 28.20 -8.50
C PHE A 172 1.59 28.18 -8.42
N GLN A 173 1.05 26.98 -8.28
CA GLN A 173 -0.36 26.72 -7.96
C GLN A 173 -0.43 25.88 -6.69
N TYR A 174 -1.52 26.03 -5.92
CA TYR A 174 -1.73 25.23 -4.71
C TYR A 174 -3.01 24.42 -4.80
N HIS A 175 -2.94 23.15 -4.40
CA HIS A 175 -4.07 22.21 -4.48
C HIS A 175 -4.29 21.55 -3.11
N PRO A 176 -5.47 21.71 -2.47
CA PRO A 176 -5.84 20.82 -1.37
C PRO A 176 -5.82 19.37 -1.86
N THR A 177 -5.15 18.49 -1.13
CA THR A 177 -4.79 17.16 -1.59
C THR A 177 -4.94 16.11 -0.49
N LEU A 178 -5.45 14.95 -0.87
CA LEU A 178 -5.38 13.71 -0.11
C LEU A 178 -4.20 12.87 -0.62
N MET A 179 -3.24 12.58 0.24
CA MET A 179 -2.02 11.83 -0.08
C MET A 179 -2.00 10.50 0.68
N PHE A 180 -1.58 9.44 -0.01
CA PHE A 180 -1.40 8.09 0.51
C PHE A 180 0.08 7.74 0.46
N THR A 181 0.68 7.48 1.62
CA THR A 181 2.10 7.12 1.75
C THR A 181 2.23 5.67 2.18
N TRP A 182 2.99 4.87 1.43
CA TRP A 182 3.34 3.52 1.84
C TRP A 182 4.55 3.54 2.78
N LEU A 183 4.37 3.09 4.02
CA LEU A 183 5.46 2.90 4.98
C LEU A 183 5.81 1.42 5.10
N SER A 184 7.08 1.10 4.97
CA SER A 184 7.55 -0.28 5.19
C SER A 184 7.56 -0.63 6.68
N LYS A 185 7.53 -1.95 6.98
CA LYS A 185 7.65 -2.50 8.33
C LYS A 185 8.75 -1.84 9.19
N ASN A 186 9.93 -1.61 8.62
CA ASN A 186 11.06 -1.05 9.35
C ASN A 186 10.77 0.36 9.90
N HIS A 187 9.89 1.10 9.23
CA HIS A 187 9.43 2.41 9.69
C HIS A 187 8.21 2.33 10.62
N LEU A 188 7.47 1.22 10.64
CA LEU A 188 6.34 1.04 11.56
C LEU A 188 6.81 0.79 12.99
N PHE A 189 7.73 -0.16 13.16
CA PHE A 189 8.16 -0.64 14.48
C PHE A 189 9.47 -0.01 14.98
N GLY A 190 10.14 0.79 14.15
CA GLY A 190 11.31 1.56 14.59
C GLY A 190 10.89 2.77 15.42
N ASN A 191 11.54 2.99 16.57
CA ASN A 191 11.41 4.21 17.39
C ASN A 191 12.04 5.45 16.73
N ALA A 192 12.03 5.54 15.40
CA ALA A 192 12.60 6.65 14.66
C ALA A 192 11.56 7.77 14.51
N ASN A 193 11.95 8.98 14.90
CA ASN A 193 11.14 10.20 14.70
C ASN A 193 10.90 10.51 13.21
N TRP A 194 11.75 9.97 12.33
CA TRP A 194 11.69 10.16 10.89
C TRP A 194 11.31 8.85 10.20
N LYS A 195 10.22 8.89 9.44
CA LYS A 195 9.76 7.80 8.57
C LYS A 195 9.73 8.29 7.14
N HIS A 196 9.83 7.40 6.18
CA HIS A 196 9.77 7.80 4.78
C HIS A 196 9.13 6.72 3.91
N GLY A 197 8.66 7.12 2.73
CA GLY A 197 7.93 6.23 1.85
C GLY A 197 7.59 6.87 0.51
N PHE A 198 7.20 6.02 -0.44
CA PHE A 198 6.61 6.50 -1.68
C PHE A 198 5.15 6.89 -1.43
N SER A 199 4.75 7.96 -2.10
CA SER A 199 3.41 8.53 -1.96
C SER A 199 2.75 8.79 -3.30
N GLY A 200 1.44 8.60 -3.31
CA GLY A 200 0.56 9.00 -4.40
C GLY A 200 -0.64 9.74 -3.84
N GLY A 201 -1.22 10.67 -4.58
CA GLY A 201 -2.37 11.41 -4.10
C GLY A 201 -3.18 12.08 -5.19
N ILE A 202 -4.32 12.59 -4.77
CA ILE A 202 -5.26 13.33 -5.60
C ILE A 202 -5.53 14.68 -4.96
N GLY A 203 -5.54 15.72 -5.77
CA GLY A 203 -5.86 17.07 -5.32
C GLY A 203 -6.76 17.77 -6.32
N TYR A 204 -7.44 18.80 -5.83
CA TYR A 204 -8.49 19.47 -6.57
C TYR A 204 -8.15 20.94 -6.73
N ASP A 205 -8.18 21.43 -7.96
CA ASP A 205 -8.27 22.86 -8.21
C ASP A 205 -9.75 23.26 -8.11
N PHE A 206 -10.06 24.24 -7.25
CA PHE A 206 -11.41 24.79 -7.07
C PHE A 206 -12.08 25.24 -8.39
N LYS A 207 -11.30 25.40 -9.46
CA LYS A 207 -11.78 25.77 -10.80
C LYS A 207 -12.24 24.60 -11.68
N THR A 208 -12.12 23.33 -11.26
CA THR A 208 -12.67 22.07 -11.85
C THR A 208 -11.67 20.97 -12.24
N SER A 209 -10.37 21.14 -12.06
CA SER A 209 -9.40 20.12 -12.50
C SER A 209 -8.94 19.17 -11.39
N LEU A 210 -9.03 17.86 -11.66
CA LEU A 210 -8.40 16.83 -10.84
C LEU A 210 -6.90 16.79 -11.16
N SER A 211 -6.08 16.79 -10.12
CA SER A 211 -4.62 16.66 -10.22
C SER A 211 -4.16 15.38 -9.51
N ILE A 212 -3.21 14.69 -10.13
CA ILE A 212 -2.60 13.47 -9.60
C ILE A 212 -1.18 13.77 -9.18
N PHE A 213 -0.77 13.27 -8.03
CA PHE A 213 0.54 13.53 -7.45
C PHE A 213 1.24 12.21 -7.18
N SER A 214 2.55 12.15 -7.44
CA SER A 214 3.39 11.04 -7.02
C SER A 214 4.77 11.54 -6.62
N GLY A 215 5.30 11.01 -5.53
CA GLY A 215 6.57 11.47 -4.99
C GLY A 215 7.09 10.65 -3.84
N TYR A 216 8.14 11.16 -3.21
CA TYR A 216 8.73 10.61 -2.01
C TYR A 216 8.39 11.49 -0.82
N SER A 217 7.99 10.87 0.28
CA SER A 217 7.56 11.55 1.49
C SER A 217 8.47 11.26 2.66
N ILE A 218 8.65 12.27 3.49
CA ILE A 218 9.29 12.19 4.79
C ILE A 218 8.26 12.60 5.83
N ILE A 219 8.11 11.79 6.88
CA ILE A 219 7.13 11.96 7.95
C ILE A 219 7.89 12.18 9.25
N TYR A 220 7.62 13.30 9.91
CA TYR A 220 8.14 13.66 11.21
C TYR A 220 7.10 13.41 12.31
N ASN A 221 7.52 12.66 13.33
CA ASN A 221 6.73 12.35 14.53
C ASN A 221 5.31 11.88 14.21
N GLU A 222 5.18 11.06 13.15
CA GLU A 222 3.94 10.49 12.64
C GLU A 222 2.84 11.46 12.17
N ASN A 223 3.05 12.76 12.28
CA ASN A 223 2.00 13.77 12.12
C ASN A 223 2.23 14.73 10.96
N ILE A 224 3.48 15.13 10.72
CA ILE A 224 3.83 16.11 9.69
C ILE A 224 4.51 15.38 8.54
N THR A 225 3.94 15.50 7.34
CA THR A 225 4.47 14.88 6.14
C THR A 225 4.87 15.95 5.14
N ILE A 226 6.12 15.85 4.65
CA ILE A 226 6.62 16.64 3.53
C ILE A 226 6.78 15.69 2.36
N THR A 227 6.21 16.03 1.20
CA THR A 227 6.35 15.23 -0.02
C THR A 227 6.94 16.06 -1.14
N THR A 228 7.85 15.49 -1.90
CA THR A 228 8.39 16.10 -3.13
C THR A 228 8.25 15.13 -4.28
N GLY A 229 7.87 15.63 -5.46
CA GLY A 229 7.71 14.75 -6.61
C GLY A 229 7.16 15.45 -7.84
N VAL A 230 6.38 14.72 -8.63
CA VAL A 230 5.78 15.18 -9.88
C VAL A 230 4.26 15.22 -9.74
N ALA A 231 3.68 16.35 -10.15
CA ALA A 231 2.26 16.59 -10.25
C ALA A 231 1.85 16.53 -11.72
N PHE A 232 0.78 15.79 -11.99
CA PHE A 232 0.10 15.72 -13.27
C PHE A 232 -1.22 16.48 -13.14
N HIS A 233 -1.32 17.61 -13.82
CA HIS A 233 -2.52 18.45 -13.76
C HIS A 233 -2.83 19.04 -15.13
N ASN A 234 -4.07 19.49 -15.30
CA ASN A 234 -4.49 20.17 -16.51
C ASN A 234 -3.86 21.56 -16.55
N HIS A 235 -3.35 21.91 -17.72
CA HIS A 235 -2.83 23.22 -18.03
C HIS A 235 -3.42 23.69 -19.35
N LYS A 236 -3.59 25.00 -19.47
CA LYS A 236 -4.08 25.65 -20.68
C LYS A 236 -2.89 25.95 -21.59
N ARG A 237 -3.00 25.66 -22.88
CA ARG A 237 -2.01 26.03 -23.91
C ARG A 237 -2.74 26.65 -25.09
N LEU A 238 -2.06 27.47 -25.88
CA LEU A 238 -2.61 27.97 -27.14
C LEU A 238 -3.10 26.82 -28.02
N SER A 239 -4.33 26.93 -28.52
CA SER A 239 -4.85 25.95 -29.46
C SER A 239 -3.95 25.84 -30.69
N SER A 240 -3.78 24.65 -31.24
CA SER A 240 -2.92 24.41 -32.41
C SER A 240 -3.37 25.14 -33.68
N ASN A 241 -4.57 25.72 -33.66
CA ASN A 241 -5.14 26.51 -34.76
C ASN A 241 -4.58 27.94 -34.79
N TYR A 242 -3.81 28.34 -33.78
CA TYR A 242 -3.32 29.70 -33.61
C TYR A 242 -1.82 29.71 -33.31
N SER A 243 -1.15 30.75 -33.77
CA SER A 243 0.24 31.08 -33.47
C SER A 243 0.33 32.45 -32.80
N ASN A 244 1.42 32.68 -32.06
CA ASN A 244 1.71 34.00 -31.51
C ASN A 244 1.88 35.02 -32.66
N GLY A 245 1.20 36.15 -32.58
CA GLY A 245 1.20 37.18 -33.61
C GLY A 245 0.16 37.00 -34.72
N ASP A 246 -0.63 35.93 -34.72
CA ASP A 246 -1.71 35.77 -35.70
C ASP A 246 -2.79 36.84 -35.54
N SER A 247 -3.25 37.39 -36.67
CA SER A 247 -4.37 38.33 -36.73
C SER A 247 -5.69 37.58 -36.95
N ILE A 248 -6.66 37.85 -36.10
CA ILE A 248 -8.00 37.23 -36.10
C ILE A 248 -9.08 38.31 -36.21
N ASN A 249 -10.22 37.98 -36.83
CA ASN A 249 -11.30 38.95 -37.07
C ASN A 249 -12.29 39.06 -35.90
N GLU A 250 -12.19 38.17 -34.91
CA GLU A 250 -13.12 38.08 -33.78
C GLU A 250 -12.36 38.11 -32.46
N ASN A 251 -12.96 38.71 -31.43
CA ASN A 251 -12.39 38.69 -30.10
C ASN A 251 -12.65 37.33 -29.43
N LEU A 252 -11.66 36.44 -29.48
CA LEU A 252 -11.76 35.13 -28.87
C LEU A 252 -11.70 35.22 -27.35
N THR A 253 -12.55 34.45 -26.67
CA THR A 253 -12.48 34.28 -25.22
C THR A 253 -11.29 33.40 -24.83
N PHE A 254 -10.90 33.44 -23.56
CA PHE A 254 -9.78 32.64 -23.05
C PHE A 254 -9.96 31.14 -23.33
N ASP A 255 -11.18 30.61 -23.16
CA ASP A 255 -11.46 29.19 -23.39
C ASP A 255 -11.50 28.81 -24.88
N GLN A 256 -11.78 29.76 -25.78
CA GLN A 256 -11.70 29.51 -27.23
C GLN A 256 -10.25 29.51 -27.73
N LEU A 257 -9.40 30.32 -27.10
CA LEU A 257 -7.99 30.46 -27.47
C LEU A 257 -7.14 29.27 -26.98
N HIS A 258 -7.54 28.63 -25.88
CA HIS A 258 -6.74 27.61 -25.22
C HIS A 258 -7.36 26.22 -25.24
N THR A 259 -6.52 25.20 -25.35
CA THR A 259 -6.89 23.80 -25.14
C THR A 259 -6.28 23.27 -23.85
N ASP A 260 -7.00 22.35 -23.21
CA ASP A 260 -6.51 21.64 -22.03
C ASP A 260 -5.53 20.53 -22.44
N TYR A 261 -4.42 20.43 -21.72
CA TYR A 261 -3.50 19.30 -21.82
C TYR A 261 -2.96 18.93 -20.44
N ILE A 262 -2.59 17.67 -20.27
CA ILE A 262 -1.98 17.20 -19.02
C ILE A 262 -0.49 17.56 -19.06
N ARG A 263 -0.02 18.19 -17.99
CA ARG A 263 1.40 18.53 -17.83
C ARG A 263 1.96 17.96 -16.53
N ALA A 264 3.20 17.49 -16.62
CA ALA A 264 4.01 17.11 -15.47
C ALA A 264 4.80 18.34 -14.98
N ASN A 265 4.66 18.67 -13.69
CA ASN A 265 5.39 19.74 -13.03
C ASN A 265 5.93 19.26 -11.67
N PRO A 266 7.10 19.76 -11.20
CA PRO A 266 7.57 19.44 -9.87
C PRO A 266 6.63 20.03 -8.81
N PHE A 267 6.50 19.37 -7.67
CA PHE A 267 5.74 19.89 -6.53
C PHE A 267 6.42 19.63 -5.19
N VAL A 268 6.05 20.43 -4.20
CA VAL A 268 6.31 20.20 -2.78
C VAL A 268 4.97 20.20 -2.05
N SER A 269 4.79 19.29 -1.10
CA SER A 269 3.57 19.14 -0.31
C SER A 269 3.86 19.24 1.17
N PHE A 270 2.92 19.84 1.89
CA PHE A 270 2.85 19.79 3.34
C PHE A 270 1.49 19.22 3.71
N SER A 271 1.49 18.08 4.43
CA SER A 271 0.26 17.42 4.87
C SER A 271 0.35 16.94 6.30
N PHE A 272 -0.82 16.78 6.91
CA PHE A 272 -0.98 16.29 8.26
C PHE A 272 -1.68 14.94 8.27
N ARG A 273 -1.28 14.07 9.18
CA ARG A 273 -1.99 12.82 9.43
C ARG A 273 -3.38 13.12 9.98
N LEU A 274 -4.35 12.35 9.50
CA LEU A 274 -5.67 12.29 10.11
C LEU A 274 -5.71 11.10 11.07
N ASP A 275 -5.95 11.35 12.35
CA ASP A 275 -6.03 10.30 13.38
C ASP A 275 -7.22 9.35 13.15
N LYS A 276 -8.25 9.83 12.45
CA LYS A 276 -9.44 9.07 12.07
C LYS A 276 -9.74 9.27 10.59
N ASN A 277 -10.32 8.25 9.97
CA ASN A 277 -10.82 8.35 8.61
C ASN A 277 -11.93 9.43 8.58
N PRO A 278 -11.80 10.50 7.79
CA PRO A 278 -12.79 11.58 7.75
C PRO A 278 -14.09 11.18 7.03
N PHE A 279 -14.15 9.99 6.42
CA PHE A 279 -15.31 9.47 5.68
C PHE A 279 -16.07 8.38 6.44
N LYS A 280 -15.73 8.12 7.71
CA LYS A 280 -16.48 7.21 8.59
C LYS A 280 -17.40 7.98 9.53
#